data_AF-A0AAU8CJ40-F1
#
_entry.id   AF-A0AAU8CJ40-F1
#
_cell.length_a   1.000
_cell.length_b   1.000
_cell.length_c   1.000
_cell.angle_alpha   90.00
_cell.angle_beta   90.00
_cell.angle_gamma   90.00
#
_symmetry.space_group_name_H-M   'P 1'
#
loop_
_entity.id
_entity.type
_entity.pdbx_description
1 polymer ?
#
loop_
_entity_poly.entity_id
_entity_poly.type
_entity_poly.pdbx_seq_one_letter_code
_entity_poly.pdbx_strand_id
1 'polypeptide(L)'
;MIGLSLGLGLVRRKARRAVRALQVVGTRGESYTSEVGARGSTNNRNFARTRHYIGNADVSELRLAFQGYYLGATGEVDATSPYTVRFNVEYNGMSVQGFFGGQRDGVVNPGEPCLISDAVLPATFGLEVFPKGAEVWIRAERDFAVGANAMFHRTAAYQTPVPNERYLQGGVGSTTLNQLDTTGYPAASGGWTAVTHVWLPLCILGRPVTPMMAAGIIGASIEFGEDDNAGDGSPDCNGGGYMRRALFDVKAARLTLAKGGETAKIFVESNAKRLIAMQYVTHAFAGHGGNDYSTGETVEATITRFEQTWALLKGAGIYHVEQISLSPKTNSTDGWATVGNQTPREGFETGGSWRSYARTQIAAAIESDPNLDGFLDLEDAQVDATFRDRWKAASTADGTHPNSGMHIAMATQNTAHLETLRLAYEG
;
A
#
# COMPACT_ATOMS: atom_id res chain seq x y z
N MET A 1 49.10 42.71 14.65
CA MET A 1 47.70 43.06 14.96
C MET A 1 46.88 41.79 14.89
N ILE A 2 46.50 41.24 16.05
CA ILE A 2 45.75 40.00 16.20
C ILE A 2 44.27 40.36 16.13
N GLY A 3 43.57 39.89 15.09
CA GLY A 3 42.13 40.08 14.92
C GLY A 3 41.37 38.82 15.30
N LEU A 4 40.84 38.78 16.53
CA LEU A 4 39.84 37.80 16.97
C LEU A 4 38.53 38.01 16.19
N SER A 5 38.05 36.97 15.53
CA SER A 5 36.70 36.88 14.97
C SER A 5 35.85 35.98 15.86
N LEU A 6 35.15 36.56 16.84
CA LEU A 6 33.98 35.95 17.49
C LEU A 6 32.72 36.41 16.72
N GLY A 7 31.89 35.46 16.29
CA GLY A 7 30.66 35.77 15.56
C GLY A 7 29.61 34.68 15.62
N LEU A 8 28.88 34.65 16.75
CA LEU A 8 27.51 34.17 16.95
C LEU A 8 27.09 32.83 16.30
N GLY A 9 27.07 31.79 17.13
CA GLY A 9 26.24 30.60 16.86
C GLY A 9 24.76 30.98 16.80
N LEU A 10 24.14 30.78 15.63
CA LEU A 10 22.69 30.75 15.50
C LEU A 10 22.15 29.61 16.35
N VAL A 11 21.63 29.94 17.53
CA VAL A 11 20.78 29.04 18.30
C VAL A 11 19.53 28.80 17.46
N ARG A 12 19.43 27.60 16.84
CA ARG A 12 18.21 27.11 16.20
C ARG A 12 17.07 27.24 17.21
N ARG A 13 16.20 28.23 17.01
CA ARG A 13 14.96 28.39 17.79
C ARG A 13 14.19 27.08 17.70
N LYS A 14 13.96 26.42 18.83
CA LYS A 14 12.95 25.35 18.97
C LYS A 14 11.64 25.89 18.42
N ALA A 15 11.25 25.40 17.24
CA ALA A 15 9.98 25.73 16.64
C ALA A 15 8.86 25.40 17.63
N ARG A 16 7.89 26.33 17.77
CA ARG A 16 6.59 26.03 18.35
C ARG A 16 6.10 24.71 17.76
N ARG A 17 5.59 23.79 18.60
CA ARG A 17 5.07 22.47 18.21
C ARG A 17 4.03 22.67 17.11
N ALA A 18 4.47 22.62 15.85
CA ALA A 18 3.59 22.75 14.70
C ALA A 18 2.51 21.68 14.85
N VAL A 19 1.26 22.04 14.59
CA VAL A 19 0.19 21.04 14.46
C VAL A 19 0.69 20.04 13.43
N ARG A 20 0.89 18.79 13.84
CA ARG A 20 1.45 17.76 12.97
C ARG A 20 0.53 17.57 11.77
N ALA A 21 1.14 17.42 10.59
CA ALA A 21 0.43 17.25 9.34
C ALA A 21 -0.49 16.03 9.39
N LEU A 22 -1.55 16.06 8.59
CA LEU A 22 -2.36 14.88 8.35
C LEU A 22 -1.48 13.87 7.59
N GLN A 23 -1.47 12.61 8.01
CA GLN A 23 -0.73 11.54 7.33
C GLN A 23 -1.50 10.22 7.43
N VAL A 24 -1.05 9.20 6.70
CA VAL A 24 -1.53 7.82 6.86
C VAL A 24 -1.17 7.32 8.27
N VAL A 25 -2.16 6.75 8.95
CA VAL A 25 -2.03 6.23 10.32
C VAL A 25 -2.45 4.77 10.50
N GLY A 26 -3.19 4.22 9.54
CA GLY A 26 -3.57 2.81 9.53
C GLY A 26 -2.48 1.92 8.90
N THR A 27 -2.35 0.68 9.39
CA THR A 27 -1.47 -0.36 8.81
C THR A 27 -2.02 -0.98 7.51
N ARG A 28 -3.10 -0.44 6.95
CA ARG A 28 -3.69 -0.91 5.71
C ARG A 28 -4.37 0.23 4.94
N GLY A 29 -4.14 0.21 3.64
CA GLY A 29 -4.72 1.12 2.66
C GLY A 29 -4.25 0.71 1.28
N GLU A 30 -5.17 0.51 0.33
CA GLU A 30 -4.83 -0.08 -0.97
C GLU A 30 -5.66 0.51 -2.12
N SER A 31 -5.03 0.71 -3.28
CA SER A 31 -5.73 1.14 -4.49
C SER A 31 -6.63 0.05 -5.06
N TYR A 32 -7.77 0.42 -5.63
CA TYR A 32 -8.52 -0.48 -6.49
C TYR A 32 -7.75 -0.78 -7.78
N THR A 33 -7.84 -2.02 -8.27
CA THR A 33 -7.12 -2.47 -9.50
C THR A 33 -8.08 -2.93 -10.60
N SER A 34 -9.38 -2.84 -10.35
CA SER A 34 -10.40 -3.27 -11.30
C SER A 34 -11.72 -2.57 -11.04
N GLU A 35 -12.51 -2.46 -12.10
CA GLU A 35 -13.92 -2.08 -12.07
C GLU A 35 -14.70 -3.14 -12.84
N VAL A 36 -15.60 -3.86 -12.15
CA VAL A 36 -16.31 -5.00 -12.74
C VAL A 36 -17.73 -5.15 -12.20
N GLY A 37 -18.56 -5.82 -13.01
CA GLY A 37 -19.88 -6.31 -12.65
C GLY A 37 -20.90 -5.19 -12.46
N ALA A 38 -21.78 -5.03 -13.45
CA ALA A 38 -22.92 -4.14 -13.36
C ALA A 38 -23.82 -4.53 -12.17
N ARG A 39 -24.21 -3.56 -11.37
CA ARG A 39 -25.05 -3.77 -10.19
C ARG A 39 -26.53 -3.90 -10.59
N GLY A 40 -27.19 -4.94 -10.09
CA GLY A 40 -28.64 -5.09 -10.12
C GLY A 40 -29.28 -4.62 -8.81
N SER A 41 -30.60 -4.58 -8.77
CA SER A 41 -31.35 -4.14 -7.58
C SER A 41 -31.12 -4.99 -6.31
N THR A 42 -30.59 -6.20 -6.46
CA THR A 42 -30.33 -7.14 -5.36
C THR A 42 -28.89 -7.13 -4.85
N ASN A 43 -27.96 -6.40 -5.50
CA ASN A 43 -26.54 -6.35 -5.13
C ASN A 43 -25.90 -4.96 -5.28
N ASN A 44 -26.71 -3.90 -5.41
CA ASN A 44 -26.26 -2.52 -5.58
C ASN A 44 -25.85 -1.82 -4.28
N ARG A 45 -25.90 -2.52 -3.15
CA ARG A 45 -25.25 -2.12 -1.89
C ARG A 45 -24.14 -3.10 -1.57
N ASN A 46 -22.95 -2.60 -1.25
CA ASN A 46 -21.84 -3.41 -0.78
C ASN A 46 -21.49 -2.98 0.65
N PHE A 47 -21.14 -3.95 1.48
CA PHE A 47 -20.69 -3.74 2.85
C PHE A 47 -19.31 -4.38 3.02
N ALA A 48 -18.43 -3.74 3.78
CA ALA A 48 -17.16 -4.29 4.23
C ALA A 48 -16.95 -4.02 5.72
N ARG A 49 -16.46 -5.02 6.45
CA ARG A 49 -15.81 -4.86 7.76
C ARG A 49 -14.35 -5.28 7.60
N THR A 50 -13.44 -4.32 7.77
CA THR A 50 -12.01 -4.51 7.54
C THR A 50 -11.21 -4.20 8.80
N ARG A 51 -10.18 -5.00 9.09
CA ARG A 51 -9.28 -4.85 10.23
C ARG A 51 -8.15 -3.91 9.89
N HIS A 52 -7.82 -3.03 10.83
CA HIS A 52 -6.70 -2.12 10.74
C HIS A 52 -6.05 -2.00 12.12
N TYR A 53 -4.77 -1.65 12.14
CA TYR A 53 -4.08 -1.22 13.35
C TYR A 53 -3.66 0.23 13.20
N ILE A 54 -3.71 1.00 14.28
CA ILE A 54 -2.99 2.27 14.35
C ILE A 54 -1.49 1.96 14.34
N GLY A 55 -0.71 2.78 13.64
CA GLY A 55 0.75 2.68 13.63
C GLY A 55 1.38 2.85 15.02
N ASN A 56 2.69 3.06 15.04
CA ASN A 56 3.47 3.03 16.29
C ASN A 56 3.44 4.32 17.14
N ALA A 57 2.59 5.30 16.79
CA ALA A 57 2.35 6.51 17.57
C ALA A 57 0.85 6.70 17.89
N ASP A 58 0.54 7.33 19.01
CA ASP A 58 -0.84 7.70 19.31
C ASP A 58 -1.32 8.76 18.31
N VAL A 59 -2.61 8.77 18.00
CA VAL A 59 -3.20 9.68 17.01
C VAL A 59 -4.39 10.44 17.59
N SER A 60 -4.52 11.72 17.24
CA SER A 60 -5.53 12.61 17.81
C SER A 60 -6.85 12.65 17.03
N GLU A 61 -6.87 12.11 15.82
CA GLU A 61 -8.06 11.99 14.97
C GLU A 61 -7.88 10.85 13.97
N LEU A 62 -8.99 10.28 13.53
CA LEU A 62 -9.05 9.38 12.38
C LEU A 62 -9.94 10.01 11.30
N ARG A 63 -9.51 9.87 10.04
CA ARG A 63 -10.29 10.20 8.84
C ARG A 63 -10.16 9.06 7.86
N LEU A 64 -11.18 8.80 7.08
CA LEU A 64 -11.13 7.82 5.99
C LEU A 64 -11.05 8.52 4.65
N ALA A 65 -10.22 7.99 3.77
CA ALA A 65 -10.12 8.40 2.39
C ALA A 65 -10.75 7.34 1.49
N PHE A 66 -11.56 7.75 0.52
CA PHE A 66 -12.14 6.89 -0.51
C PHE A 66 -11.76 7.41 -1.90
N GLN A 67 -11.71 6.50 -2.90
CA GLN A 67 -11.26 6.84 -4.26
C GLN A 67 -12.29 6.49 -5.32
N GLY A 68 -12.39 7.36 -6.33
CA GLY A 68 -13.24 7.27 -7.50
C GLY A 68 -12.53 6.77 -8.76
N TYR A 69 -11.38 6.11 -8.60
CA TYR A 69 -10.57 5.59 -9.69
C TYR A 69 -10.04 4.20 -9.36
N TYR A 70 -9.54 3.50 -10.36
CA TYR A 70 -8.82 2.25 -10.20
C TYR A 70 -7.57 2.23 -11.09
N LEU A 71 -6.65 1.33 -10.80
CA LEU A 71 -5.44 1.14 -11.59
C LEU A 71 -5.72 0.08 -12.67
N GLY A 72 -5.96 0.55 -13.90
CA GLY A 72 -6.20 -0.27 -15.09
C GLY A 72 -4.91 -0.74 -15.76
N ALA A 73 -5.04 -1.34 -16.95
CA ALA A 73 -3.90 -1.85 -17.70
C ALA A 73 -2.92 -0.75 -18.16
N THR A 74 -3.41 0.47 -18.35
CA THR A 74 -2.66 1.62 -18.89
C THR A 74 -2.45 2.73 -17.85
N GLY A 75 -2.65 2.45 -16.56
CA GLY A 75 -2.51 3.43 -15.48
C GLY A 75 -3.82 3.74 -14.77
N GLU A 76 -3.96 4.96 -14.26
CA GLU A 76 -5.11 5.43 -13.49
C GLU A 76 -6.33 5.65 -14.40
N VAL A 77 -7.42 4.96 -14.09
CA VAL A 77 -8.69 5.03 -14.84
C VAL A 77 -9.80 5.50 -13.92
N ASP A 78 -10.55 6.51 -14.36
CA ASP A 78 -11.71 7.00 -13.64
C ASP A 78 -12.79 5.91 -13.59
N ALA A 79 -13.48 5.77 -12.46
CA ALA A 79 -14.63 4.90 -12.36
C ALA A 79 -15.70 5.30 -13.39
N THR A 80 -16.41 4.34 -13.96
CA THR A 80 -17.50 4.62 -14.90
C THR A 80 -18.72 5.25 -14.24
N SER A 81 -18.86 5.17 -12.93
CA SER A 81 -20.02 5.67 -12.20
C SER A 81 -19.67 6.14 -10.79
N PRO A 82 -20.37 7.15 -10.25
CA PRO A 82 -20.23 7.54 -8.86
C PRO A 82 -20.80 6.47 -7.93
N TYR A 83 -20.40 6.54 -6.66
CA TYR A 83 -21.04 5.79 -5.59
C TYR A 83 -21.19 6.65 -4.34
N THR A 84 -22.21 6.35 -3.54
CA THR A 84 -22.38 6.95 -2.22
C THR A 84 -21.75 6.06 -1.17
N VAL A 85 -21.07 6.61 -0.17
CA VAL A 85 -20.39 5.87 0.90
C VAL A 85 -20.79 6.37 2.28
N ARG A 86 -20.91 5.43 3.22
CA ARG A 86 -21.08 5.65 4.66
C ARG A 86 -20.12 4.76 5.42
N PHE A 87 -19.69 5.17 6.61
CA PHE A 87 -18.77 4.34 7.40
C PHE A 87 -18.94 4.51 8.91
N ASN A 88 -18.60 3.47 9.67
CA ASN A 88 -18.35 3.54 11.11
C ASN A 88 -16.92 3.11 11.42
N VAL A 89 -16.36 3.69 12.47
CA VAL A 89 -15.17 3.18 13.15
C VAL A 89 -15.64 2.36 14.33
N GLU A 90 -15.26 1.09 14.36
CA GLU A 90 -15.52 0.17 15.45
C GLU A 90 -14.25 -0.01 16.29
N TYR A 91 -14.36 0.25 17.59
CA TYR A 91 -13.25 0.17 18.55
C TYR A 91 -13.80 -0.17 19.94
N ASN A 92 -13.15 -1.10 20.66
CA ASN A 92 -13.53 -1.54 22.02
C ASN A 92 -15.04 -1.81 22.21
N GLY A 93 -15.68 -2.49 21.24
CA GLY A 93 -17.10 -2.83 21.32
C GLY A 93 -18.07 -1.66 21.10
N MET A 94 -17.56 -0.51 20.65
CA MET A 94 -18.37 0.62 20.19
C MET A 94 -18.30 0.75 18.67
N SER A 95 -19.36 1.24 18.04
CA SER A 95 -19.42 1.58 16.61
C SER A 95 -19.82 3.05 16.49
N VAL A 96 -18.90 3.91 16.04
CA VAL A 96 -19.10 5.36 15.93
C VAL A 96 -19.24 5.76 14.47
N GLN A 97 -20.27 6.54 14.17
CA GLN A 97 -20.57 7.05 12.83
C GLN A 97 -19.55 8.10 12.39
N GLY A 98 -19.07 7.96 11.15
CA GLY A 98 -18.35 9.00 10.42
C GLY A 98 -19.23 9.89 9.55
N PHE A 99 -18.67 11.01 9.09
CA PHE A 99 -19.40 12.02 8.31
C PHE A 99 -18.51 12.60 7.20
N PHE A 100 -19.14 13.30 6.25
CA PHE A 100 -18.51 14.04 5.16
C PHE A 100 -19.13 15.44 5.08
N GLY A 101 -18.44 16.47 5.56
CA GLY A 101 -19.01 17.82 5.63
C GLY A 101 -20.27 17.89 6.50
N GLY A 102 -20.31 17.12 7.59
CA GLY A 102 -21.45 16.98 8.50
C GLY A 102 -22.57 16.07 7.99
N GLN A 103 -22.46 15.53 6.77
CA GLN A 103 -23.44 14.60 6.21
C GLN A 103 -23.03 13.15 6.43
N ARG A 104 -24.03 12.28 6.60
CA ARG A 104 -23.76 10.84 6.78
C ARG A 104 -23.21 10.20 5.50
N ASP A 105 -23.70 10.67 4.36
CA ASP A 105 -23.39 10.19 3.03
C ASP A 105 -22.31 11.05 2.38
N GLY A 106 -21.24 10.40 1.92
CA GLY A 106 -20.25 10.99 1.02
C GLY A 106 -20.48 10.50 -0.41
N VAL A 107 -20.33 11.37 -1.40
CA VAL A 107 -20.40 10.97 -2.82
C VAL A 107 -18.99 10.93 -3.40
N VAL A 108 -18.57 9.76 -3.83
CA VAL A 108 -17.30 9.57 -4.54
C VAL A 108 -17.58 9.62 -6.03
N ASN A 109 -17.10 10.67 -6.68
CA ASN A 109 -17.28 10.88 -8.12
C ASN A 109 -16.24 10.10 -8.94
N PRO A 110 -16.53 9.77 -10.21
CA PRO A 110 -15.53 9.34 -11.18
C PRO A 110 -14.28 10.22 -11.15
N GLY A 111 -13.12 9.60 -11.00
CA GLY A 111 -11.82 10.24 -10.98
C GLY A 111 -11.43 10.89 -9.65
N GLU A 112 -12.30 10.88 -8.63
CA GLU A 112 -12.00 11.44 -7.31
C GLU A 112 -10.75 10.78 -6.71
N PRO A 113 -9.63 11.50 -6.53
CA PRO A 113 -8.41 10.88 -6.02
C PRO A 113 -8.53 10.54 -4.53
N CYS A 114 -9.26 11.36 -3.76
CA CYS A 114 -9.34 11.22 -2.31
C CYS A 114 -10.54 11.99 -1.73
N LEU A 115 -11.70 11.36 -1.61
CA LEU A 115 -12.79 11.87 -0.76
C LEU A 115 -12.43 11.61 0.70
N ILE A 116 -12.09 12.65 1.45
CA ILE A 116 -11.69 12.57 2.86
C ILE A 116 -12.88 12.88 3.76
N SER A 117 -13.09 12.05 4.78
CA SER A 117 -14.12 12.24 5.79
C SER A 117 -13.81 13.38 6.77
N ASP A 118 -14.84 13.78 7.52
CA ASP A 118 -14.67 14.51 8.77
C ASP A 118 -13.87 13.68 9.78
N ALA A 119 -13.34 14.35 10.80
CA ALA A 119 -12.59 13.70 11.87
C ALA A 119 -13.50 12.89 12.79
N VAL A 120 -13.14 11.62 13.01
CA VAL A 120 -13.61 10.83 14.14
C VAL A 120 -12.64 11.06 15.29
N LEU A 121 -13.15 11.61 16.40
CA LEU A 121 -12.32 12.04 17.53
C LEU A 121 -12.23 10.96 18.61
N PRO A 122 -11.09 10.80 19.31
CA PRO A 122 -10.93 9.83 20.39
C PRO A 122 -12.01 9.95 21.48
N ALA A 123 -12.46 11.17 21.77
CA ALA A 123 -13.47 11.45 22.78
C ALA A 123 -14.82 10.77 22.50
N THR A 124 -15.16 10.45 21.25
CA THR A 124 -16.39 9.70 20.93
C THR A 124 -16.33 8.25 21.41
N PHE A 125 -15.14 7.76 21.74
CA PHE A 125 -14.88 6.45 22.36
C PHE A 125 -14.50 6.56 23.84
N GLY A 126 -14.60 7.75 24.45
CA GLY A 126 -14.15 7.99 25.83
C GLY A 126 -12.63 7.97 25.99
N LEU A 127 -11.87 8.25 24.92
CA LEU A 127 -10.41 8.28 24.92
C LEU A 127 -9.87 9.71 24.81
N GLU A 128 -8.63 9.92 25.23
CA GLU A 128 -7.89 11.17 24.97
C GLU A 128 -7.20 11.15 23.59
N VAL A 129 -6.66 9.99 23.21
CA VAL A 129 -6.02 9.70 21.93
C VAL A 129 -6.41 8.29 21.49
N PHE A 130 -6.33 8.00 20.20
CA PHE A 130 -6.31 6.60 19.75
C PHE A 130 -4.91 6.05 20.04
N PRO A 131 -4.77 5.00 20.86
CA PRO A 131 -3.47 4.48 21.23
C PRO A 131 -2.72 3.89 20.03
N LYS A 132 -1.39 4.01 20.04
CA LYS A 132 -0.52 3.28 19.11
C LYS A 132 -0.80 1.78 19.12
N GLY A 133 -0.77 1.13 17.96
CA GLY A 133 -1.04 -0.30 17.83
C GLY A 133 -2.48 -0.72 18.12
N ALA A 134 -3.40 0.23 18.39
CA ALA A 134 -4.80 -0.09 18.63
C ALA A 134 -5.41 -0.77 17.41
N GLU A 135 -6.08 -1.92 17.62
CA GLU A 135 -6.90 -2.54 16.59
C GLU A 135 -8.19 -1.74 16.42
N VAL A 136 -8.47 -1.30 15.19
CA VAL A 136 -9.71 -0.63 14.81
C VAL A 136 -10.33 -1.36 13.63
N TRP A 137 -11.66 -1.37 13.60
CA TRP A 137 -12.42 -1.99 12.53
C TRP A 137 -13.13 -0.91 11.73
N ILE A 138 -12.95 -0.92 10.41
CA ILE A 138 -13.71 -0.04 9.54
C ILE A 138 -14.89 -0.80 8.98
N ARG A 139 -16.09 -0.34 9.32
CA ARG A 139 -17.34 -0.80 8.74
C ARG A 139 -17.73 0.23 7.68
N ALA A 140 -17.88 -0.18 6.44
CA ALA A 140 -18.24 0.74 5.36
C ALA A 140 -19.34 0.13 4.48
N GLU A 141 -20.26 0.98 4.05
CA GLU A 141 -21.26 0.68 3.04
C GLU A 141 -21.07 1.60 1.85
N ARG A 142 -21.26 1.04 0.65
CA ARG A 142 -21.33 1.83 -0.58
C ARG A 142 -22.50 1.41 -1.44
N ASP A 143 -23.19 2.41 -1.97
CA ASP A 143 -24.40 2.27 -2.77
C ASP A 143 -24.14 2.75 -4.20
N PHE A 144 -24.62 1.95 -5.14
CA PHE A 144 -24.47 2.16 -6.58
C PHE A 144 -25.85 2.28 -7.24
N ALA A 145 -25.92 3.05 -8.33
CA ALA A 145 -27.06 2.98 -9.23
C ALA A 145 -27.15 1.60 -9.89
N VAL A 146 -28.36 1.18 -10.24
CA VAL A 146 -28.54 -0.04 -11.07
C VAL A 146 -27.87 0.19 -12.43
N GLY A 147 -27.05 -0.76 -12.86
CA GLY A 147 -26.23 -0.69 -14.08
C GLY A 147 -24.82 -0.16 -13.87
N ALA A 148 -24.53 0.51 -12.75
CA ALA A 148 -23.18 0.99 -12.43
C ALA A 148 -22.23 -0.18 -12.15
N ASN A 149 -20.95 -0.03 -12.48
CA ASN A 149 -19.92 -0.99 -12.11
C ASN A 149 -19.34 -0.66 -10.73
N ALA A 150 -18.80 -1.66 -10.04
CA ALA A 150 -18.16 -1.47 -8.75
C ALA A 150 -16.65 -1.71 -8.86
N MET A 151 -15.88 -0.91 -8.14
CA MET A 151 -14.42 -1.04 -8.06
C MET A 151 -13.99 -1.97 -6.94
N PHE A 152 -12.93 -2.73 -7.16
CA PHE A 152 -12.38 -3.66 -6.18
C PHE A 152 -10.86 -3.65 -6.17
N HIS A 153 -10.28 -4.00 -5.02
CA HIS A 153 -8.83 -4.17 -4.87
C HIS A 153 -8.30 -5.27 -5.80
N ARG A 154 -9.11 -6.31 -6.08
CA ARG A 154 -8.82 -7.35 -7.09
C ARG A 154 -10.10 -8.08 -7.53
N THR A 155 -10.03 -8.74 -8.69
CA THR A 155 -11.11 -9.59 -9.25
C THR A 155 -11.09 -11.04 -8.74
N ALA A 156 -9.96 -11.53 -8.20
CA ALA A 156 -9.86 -12.91 -7.71
C ALA A 156 -10.42 -13.05 -6.29
N ALA A 157 -11.16 -14.13 -6.07
CA ALA A 157 -11.81 -14.44 -4.81
C ALA A 157 -10.78 -14.61 -3.68
N TYR A 158 -10.62 -13.59 -2.83
CA TYR A 158 -9.99 -13.80 -1.54
C TYR A 158 -10.96 -14.65 -0.71
N GLN A 159 -10.57 -15.90 -0.39
CA GLN A 159 -11.08 -16.50 0.84
C GLN A 159 -10.60 -15.59 1.95
N THR A 160 -11.52 -14.90 2.65
CA THR A 160 -11.25 -13.92 3.71
C THR A 160 -10.09 -14.38 4.59
N PRO A 161 -8.84 -13.94 4.30
CA PRO A 161 -7.67 -14.54 4.93
C PRO A 161 -7.40 -13.87 6.28
N VAL A 162 -8.02 -12.71 6.50
CA VAL A 162 -7.97 -11.93 7.73
C VAL A 162 -9.12 -12.36 8.64
N PRO A 163 -8.83 -12.92 9.83
CA PRO A 163 -9.87 -13.33 10.77
C PRO A 163 -10.86 -12.20 11.06
N ASN A 164 -12.15 -12.55 11.12
CA ASN A 164 -13.26 -11.62 11.43
C ASN A 164 -13.50 -10.48 10.42
N GLU A 165 -12.80 -10.45 9.27
CA GLU A 165 -13.21 -9.61 8.14
C GLU A 165 -14.41 -10.21 7.40
N ARG A 166 -15.19 -9.34 6.78
CA ARG A 166 -16.34 -9.78 5.99
C ARG A 166 -16.72 -8.77 4.92
N TYR A 167 -17.05 -9.29 3.75
CA TYR A 167 -17.57 -8.53 2.62
C TYR A 167 -18.93 -9.10 2.23
N LEU A 168 -19.93 -8.22 2.14
CA LEU A 168 -21.32 -8.59 1.83
C LEU A 168 -21.83 -7.72 0.68
N GLN A 169 -22.81 -8.23 -0.05
CA GLN A 169 -23.62 -7.47 -1.00
C GLN A 169 -25.10 -7.69 -0.74
N GLY A 170 -25.92 -6.68 -1.04
CA GLY A 170 -27.37 -6.71 -0.92
C GLY A 170 -28.03 -5.61 -1.75
N GLY A 171 -29.34 -5.49 -1.67
CA GLY A 171 -30.09 -4.42 -2.33
C GLY A 171 -30.25 -3.19 -1.45
N VAL A 172 -30.19 -1.99 -2.03
CA VAL A 172 -30.43 -0.71 -1.30
C VAL A 172 -31.82 -0.67 -0.64
N GLY A 173 -32.82 -1.32 -1.26
CA GLY A 173 -34.18 -1.45 -0.74
C GLY A 173 -34.41 -2.65 0.19
N SER A 174 -33.35 -3.37 0.60
CA SER A 174 -33.46 -4.44 1.61
C SER A 174 -33.88 -3.82 2.94
N THR A 175 -35.01 -4.29 3.51
CA THR A 175 -35.54 -3.85 4.82
C THR A 175 -34.78 -4.46 6.00
N THR A 176 -33.65 -5.10 5.74
CA THR A 176 -32.97 -5.95 6.70
C THR A 176 -31.90 -5.20 7.50
N LEU A 177 -31.61 -5.70 8.70
CA LEU A 177 -30.59 -5.27 9.67
C LEU A 177 -29.47 -4.43 9.04
N ASN A 178 -29.40 -3.17 9.49
CA ASN A 178 -28.28 -2.28 9.26
C ASN A 178 -27.02 -2.91 9.85
N GLN A 179 -26.08 -3.32 8.98
CA GLN A 179 -24.81 -3.90 9.39
C GLN A 179 -23.82 -2.82 9.84
N LEU A 180 -24.04 -1.56 9.46
CA LEU A 180 -23.09 -0.47 9.67
C LEU A 180 -23.02 -0.05 11.14
N ASP A 181 -24.17 0.10 11.80
CA ASP A 181 -24.25 0.61 13.18
C ASP A 181 -24.08 -0.45 14.28
N THR A 182 -23.90 -1.72 13.89
CA THR A 182 -23.61 -2.80 14.83
C THR A 182 -22.10 -2.99 15.02
N THR A 183 -21.72 -3.88 15.94
CA THR A 183 -20.33 -4.31 16.18
C THR A 183 -20.17 -5.79 15.89
N GLY A 184 -18.93 -6.26 15.79
CA GLY A 184 -18.62 -7.68 15.60
C GLY A 184 -18.90 -8.19 14.19
N TYR A 185 -18.85 -9.52 14.05
CA TYR A 185 -18.87 -10.20 12.76
C TYR A 185 -20.25 -10.10 12.08
N PRO A 186 -20.35 -9.49 10.88
CA PRO A 186 -21.63 -9.26 10.23
C PRO A 186 -22.16 -10.51 9.56
N ALA A 187 -23.48 -10.73 9.68
CA ALA A 187 -24.14 -11.95 9.20
C ALA A 187 -24.48 -11.88 7.70
N ALA A 188 -24.24 -12.97 6.96
CA ALA A 188 -24.73 -13.14 5.59
C ALA A 188 -26.16 -13.71 5.61
N SER A 189 -27.08 -12.94 6.16
CA SER A 189 -28.49 -13.30 6.27
C SER A 189 -29.37 -12.08 6.00
N GLY A 190 -30.64 -12.32 5.71
CA GLY A 190 -31.60 -11.23 5.51
C GLY A 190 -31.25 -10.35 4.29
N GLY A 191 -31.21 -10.97 3.11
CA GLY A 191 -30.90 -10.25 1.86
C GLY A 191 -29.44 -9.85 1.68
N TRP A 192 -28.56 -10.15 2.64
CA TRP A 192 -27.11 -10.01 2.50
C TRP A 192 -26.47 -11.33 2.06
N THR A 193 -25.63 -11.27 1.04
CA THR A 193 -24.87 -12.40 0.52
C THR A 193 -23.39 -12.15 0.71
N ALA A 194 -22.66 -13.15 1.21
CA ALA A 194 -21.21 -13.07 1.34
C ALA A 194 -20.54 -13.06 -0.03
N VAL A 195 -19.51 -12.23 -0.16
CA VAL A 195 -18.69 -12.15 -1.38
C VAL A 195 -17.22 -12.20 -1.01
N THR A 196 -16.40 -12.52 -2.00
CA THR A 196 -14.94 -12.59 -1.91
C THR A 196 -14.25 -11.39 -2.56
N HIS A 197 -15.04 -10.43 -3.06
CA HIS A 197 -14.55 -9.19 -3.64
C HIS A 197 -14.19 -8.21 -2.54
N VAL A 198 -12.88 -8.02 -2.33
CA VAL A 198 -12.34 -7.15 -1.30
C VAL A 198 -12.44 -5.70 -1.74
N TRP A 199 -12.99 -4.87 -0.86
CA TRP A 199 -12.94 -3.43 -0.95
C TRP A 199 -12.77 -2.84 0.45
N LEU A 200 -11.99 -1.77 0.54
CA LEU A 200 -11.70 -1.04 1.77
C LEU A 200 -11.55 0.45 1.43
N PRO A 201 -11.51 1.36 2.42
CA PRO A 201 -11.04 2.73 2.18
C PRO A 201 -9.64 2.72 1.56
N LEU A 202 -9.31 3.76 0.80
CA LEU A 202 -7.96 3.94 0.26
C LEU A 202 -6.92 4.01 1.37
N CYS A 203 -7.19 4.77 2.44
CA CYS A 203 -6.37 4.77 3.65
C CYS A 203 -7.14 5.31 4.86
N ILE A 204 -6.56 5.08 6.03
CA ILE A 204 -6.91 5.80 7.27
C ILE A 204 -5.87 6.91 7.46
N LEU A 205 -6.35 8.14 7.48
CA LEU A 205 -5.58 9.34 7.77
C LEU A 205 -5.77 9.77 9.23
N GLY A 206 -4.81 10.50 9.76
CA GLY A 206 -4.87 11.03 11.11
C GLY A 206 -3.69 11.93 11.43
N ARG A 207 -3.63 12.40 12.67
CA ARG A 207 -2.53 13.25 13.16
C ARG A 207 -1.82 12.55 14.32
N PRO A 208 -0.65 11.95 14.07
CA PRO A 208 0.18 11.42 15.14
C PRO A 208 0.55 12.49 16.16
N VAL A 209 0.68 12.13 17.43
CA VAL A 209 1.09 13.07 18.50
C VAL A 209 2.62 13.17 18.64
N THR A 210 3.33 12.13 18.21
CA THR A 210 4.79 12.01 18.03
C THR A 210 5.12 11.70 16.58
N PRO A 211 6.39 11.77 16.11
CA PRO A 211 6.68 11.41 14.73
C PRO A 211 6.35 9.93 14.54
N MET A 212 5.85 9.59 13.35
CA MET A 212 5.45 8.24 12.99
C MET A 212 5.75 8.00 11.52
N MET A 213 6.47 6.93 11.24
CA MET A 213 6.70 6.47 9.88
C MET A 213 5.37 6.02 9.24
N ALA A 214 5.10 6.53 8.05
CA ALA A 214 4.03 6.10 7.18
C ALA A 214 4.63 5.78 5.80
N ALA A 215 4.46 4.54 5.35
CA ALA A 215 5.06 4.04 4.12
C ALA A 215 4.08 4.04 2.95
N GLY A 216 4.43 4.71 1.86
CA GLY A 216 3.77 4.60 0.57
C GLY A 216 4.52 3.63 -0.34
N ILE A 217 3.81 2.76 -1.04
CA ILE A 217 4.42 1.75 -1.92
C ILE A 217 3.86 1.93 -3.32
N ILE A 218 4.74 2.18 -4.28
CA ILE A 218 4.43 2.09 -5.71
C ILE A 218 5.30 0.97 -6.31
N GLY A 219 4.77 0.24 -7.27
CA GLY A 219 5.51 -0.87 -7.84
C GLY A 219 4.64 -1.82 -8.63
N ALA A 220 5.23 -2.97 -8.93
CA ALA A 220 4.67 -3.98 -9.81
C ALA A 220 3.97 -5.11 -9.02
N SER A 221 3.98 -6.32 -9.59
CA SER A 221 3.39 -7.51 -8.99
C SER A 221 4.08 -7.96 -7.71
N ILE A 222 5.40 -7.80 -7.59
CA ILE A 222 6.15 -8.27 -6.42
C ILE A 222 5.82 -7.41 -5.18
N GLU A 223 5.79 -6.09 -5.34
CA GLU A 223 5.41 -5.11 -4.30
C GLU A 223 3.93 -5.19 -3.96
N PHE A 224 3.10 -5.55 -4.95
CA PHE A 224 1.70 -5.89 -4.74
C PHE A 224 1.52 -7.23 -3.99
N GLY A 225 2.57 -8.06 -3.91
CA GLY A 225 2.58 -9.33 -3.22
C GLY A 225 2.05 -10.51 -4.05
N GLU A 226 2.08 -10.47 -5.37
CA GLU A 226 1.64 -11.59 -6.24
C GLU A 226 2.24 -12.93 -5.76
N ASP A 227 1.44 -14.00 -5.83
CA ASP A 227 1.69 -15.32 -5.23
C ASP A 227 1.75 -15.41 -3.69
N ASP A 228 1.53 -14.31 -2.97
CA ASP A 228 1.31 -14.29 -1.51
C ASP A 228 0.36 -13.16 -1.07
N ASN A 229 -0.46 -12.58 -1.94
CA ASN A 229 -1.18 -11.33 -1.65
C ASN A 229 -2.45 -11.50 -0.79
N ALA A 230 -2.67 -12.69 -0.21
CA ALA A 230 -3.80 -12.97 0.65
C ALA A 230 -3.56 -12.45 2.07
N GLY A 231 -4.17 -11.34 2.46
CA GLY A 231 -4.14 -10.86 3.85
C GLY A 231 -3.44 -9.52 4.03
N ASP A 232 -3.33 -9.11 5.29
CA ASP A 232 -2.84 -7.80 5.71
C ASP A 232 -1.35 -7.81 6.09
N GLY A 233 -0.71 -8.99 6.09
CA GLY A 233 0.69 -9.21 6.47
C GLY A 233 0.88 -9.71 7.92
N SER A 234 -0.19 -9.82 8.71
CA SER A 234 -0.09 -10.26 10.10
C SER A 234 0.17 -11.77 10.24
N PRO A 235 0.69 -12.24 11.39
CA PRO A 235 0.95 -13.66 11.64
C PRO A 235 -0.28 -14.57 11.62
N ASP A 236 -1.47 -14.02 11.93
CA ASP A 236 -2.73 -14.75 11.91
C ASP A 236 -3.40 -14.79 10.52
N CYS A 237 -2.78 -14.16 9.53
CA CYS A 237 -3.19 -14.20 8.13
C CYS A 237 -2.18 -15.00 7.31
N ASN A 238 -2.67 -15.92 6.47
CA ASN A 238 -1.79 -16.67 5.57
C ASN A 238 -1.49 -15.87 4.29
N GLY A 239 -0.65 -14.84 4.40
CA GLY A 239 -0.18 -14.03 3.27
C GLY A 239 -0.01 -12.55 3.58
N GLY A 240 -0.01 -11.74 2.52
CA GLY A 240 0.23 -10.31 2.47
C GLY A 240 1.38 -9.94 1.54
N GLY A 241 2.29 -10.85 1.18
CA GLY A 241 3.52 -10.50 0.49
C GLY A 241 4.50 -9.71 1.37
N TYR A 242 5.75 -9.59 0.91
CA TYR A 242 6.85 -9.18 1.78
C TYR A 242 6.71 -7.77 2.38
N MET A 243 6.22 -6.79 1.60
CA MET A 243 6.06 -5.42 2.09
C MET A 243 5.02 -5.32 3.21
N ARG A 244 3.87 -6.00 3.05
CA ARG A 244 2.81 -5.97 4.06
C ARG A 244 3.27 -6.59 5.36
N ARG A 245 3.96 -7.74 5.27
CA ARG A 245 4.54 -8.46 6.41
C ARG A 245 5.58 -7.61 7.14
N ALA A 246 6.56 -7.06 6.42
CA ALA A 246 7.63 -6.27 7.01
C ALA A 246 7.11 -5.00 7.71
N LEU A 247 6.14 -4.31 7.08
CA LEU A 247 5.52 -3.11 7.66
C LEU A 247 4.64 -3.44 8.87
N PHE A 248 3.98 -4.60 8.88
CA PHE A 248 3.24 -5.09 10.04
C PHE A 248 4.18 -5.32 11.23
N ASP A 249 5.32 -5.99 11.01
CA ASP A 249 6.30 -6.32 12.06
C ASP A 249 6.88 -5.06 12.73
N VAL A 250 7.21 -4.03 11.95
CA VAL A 250 7.70 -2.74 12.48
C VAL A 250 6.56 -1.79 12.92
N LYS A 251 5.31 -2.23 12.81
CA LYS A 251 4.09 -1.47 13.18
C LYS A 251 3.99 -0.11 12.46
N ALA A 252 4.44 -0.05 11.21
CA ALA A 252 4.36 1.15 10.40
C ALA A 252 2.99 1.28 9.72
N ALA A 253 2.45 2.50 9.70
CA ALA A 253 1.29 2.80 8.90
C ALA A 253 1.65 2.67 7.41
N ARG A 254 0.72 2.25 6.54
CA ARG A 254 1.02 2.05 5.12
C ARG A 254 -0.11 2.32 4.15
N LEU A 255 0.28 2.66 2.93
CA LEU A 255 -0.54 2.85 1.76
C LEU A 255 0.10 2.14 0.56
N THR A 256 -0.55 1.09 0.05
CA THR A 256 -0.07 0.32 -1.10
C THR A 256 -0.81 0.76 -2.37
N LEU A 257 -0.07 1.41 -3.27
CA LEU A 257 -0.54 1.87 -4.58
C LEU A 257 0.15 1.12 -5.74
N ALA A 258 0.82 -0.01 -5.42
CA ALA A 258 1.39 -0.93 -6.37
C ALA A 258 0.30 -1.68 -7.15
N LYS A 259 0.61 -2.07 -8.40
CA LYS A 259 -0.29 -2.86 -9.23
C LYS A 259 0.47 -3.95 -9.98
N GLY A 260 -0.07 -5.17 -9.95
CA GLY A 260 0.38 -6.26 -10.80
C GLY A 260 0.45 -5.87 -12.29
N GLY A 261 1.60 -6.15 -12.91
CA GLY A 261 1.86 -5.87 -14.32
C GLY A 261 2.20 -4.41 -14.65
N GLU A 262 2.23 -3.48 -13.69
CA GLU A 262 2.60 -2.09 -13.96
C GLU A 262 4.11 -1.96 -14.26
N THR A 263 4.43 -1.08 -15.22
CA THR A 263 5.80 -0.69 -15.60
C THR A 263 6.12 0.71 -15.04
N ALA A 264 7.40 1.06 -14.94
CA ALA A 264 7.81 2.42 -14.56
C ALA A 264 7.27 3.45 -15.57
N LYS A 265 7.23 3.07 -16.85
CA LYS A 265 6.63 3.88 -17.93
C LYS A 265 5.18 4.25 -17.64
N ILE A 266 4.35 3.26 -17.33
CA ILE A 266 2.92 3.50 -17.04
C ILE A 266 2.75 4.39 -15.81
N PHE A 267 3.55 4.18 -14.76
CA PHE A 267 3.49 5.03 -13.57
C PHE A 267 3.83 6.48 -13.90
N VAL A 268 4.96 6.73 -14.56
CA VAL A 268 5.38 8.10 -14.93
C VAL A 268 4.36 8.79 -15.84
N GLU A 269 3.71 8.06 -16.74
CA GLU A 269 2.67 8.60 -17.63
C GLU A 269 1.31 8.79 -16.92
N SER A 270 1.07 8.09 -15.80
CA SER A 270 -0.24 8.04 -15.12
C SER A 270 -0.13 7.85 -13.60
N ASN A 271 0.09 8.97 -12.89
CA ASN A 271 0.31 9.00 -11.43
C ASN A 271 -0.44 10.12 -10.69
N ALA A 272 -1.13 11.00 -11.41
CA ALA A 272 -1.66 12.25 -10.84
C ALA A 272 -2.56 12.00 -9.62
N LYS A 273 -3.39 10.97 -9.64
CA LYS A 273 -4.30 10.64 -8.53
C LYS A 273 -3.58 9.99 -7.37
N ARG A 274 -2.67 9.06 -7.64
CA ARG A 274 -1.82 8.41 -6.63
C ARG A 274 -0.93 9.41 -5.91
N LEU A 275 -0.38 10.42 -6.59
CA LEU A 275 0.43 11.46 -5.95
C LEU A 275 -0.36 12.30 -4.93
N ILE A 276 -1.66 12.52 -5.15
CA ILE A 276 -2.54 13.16 -4.14
C ILE A 276 -2.64 12.32 -2.87
N ALA A 277 -2.64 11.00 -2.96
CA ALA A 277 -2.63 10.13 -1.78
C ALA A 277 -1.22 10.03 -1.15
N MET A 278 -0.18 10.01 -1.98
CA MET A 278 1.22 9.90 -1.52
C MET A 278 1.70 11.10 -0.70
N GLN A 279 1.10 12.28 -0.83
CA GLN A 279 1.44 13.43 0.03
C GLN A 279 1.21 13.16 1.53
N TYR A 280 0.45 12.12 1.87
CA TYR A 280 0.15 11.72 3.25
C TYR A 280 1.10 10.65 3.81
N VAL A 281 2.14 10.26 3.08
CA VAL A 281 3.17 9.34 3.59
C VAL A 281 4.47 10.07 3.86
N THR A 282 5.29 9.51 4.75
CA THR A 282 6.61 10.08 5.08
C THR A 282 7.72 9.37 4.32
N HIS A 283 7.56 8.08 4.03
CA HIS A 283 8.52 7.25 3.31
C HIS A 283 7.86 6.68 2.06
N ALA A 284 8.58 6.58 0.95
CA ALA A 284 8.11 5.93 -0.27
C ALA A 284 9.09 4.89 -0.77
N PHE A 285 8.55 3.77 -1.23
CA PHE A 285 9.31 2.68 -1.83
C PHE A 285 8.81 2.45 -3.25
N ALA A 286 9.72 2.53 -4.22
CA ALA A 286 9.44 2.35 -5.64
C ALA A 286 10.01 1.03 -6.15
N GLY A 287 9.16 0.14 -6.66
CA GLY A 287 9.55 -1.19 -7.15
C GLY A 287 9.04 -1.49 -8.56
N HIS A 288 9.48 -0.71 -9.56
CA HIS A 288 9.19 -0.97 -10.97
C HIS A 288 10.43 -1.51 -11.72
N GLY A 289 10.31 -1.78 -13.03
CA GLY A 289 11.40 -2.20 -13.91
C GLY A 289 11.35 -3.66 -14.36
N GLY A 290 10.85 -4.56 -13.51
CA GLY A 290 10.69 -5.97 -13.88
C GLY A 290 9.73 -6.19 -15.05
N ASN A 291 8.66 -5.39 -15.14
CA ASN A 291 7.72 -5.44 -16.26
C ASN A 291 8.17 -4.61 -17.47
N ASP A 292 8.97 -3.56 -17.25
CA ASP A 292 9.60 -2.79 -18.33
C ASP A 292 10.48 -3.73 -19.19
N TYR A 293 11.29 -4.57 -18.53
CA TYR A 293 12.00 -5.67 -19.20
C TYR A 293 11.05 -6.60 -19.98
N SER A 294 9.99 -7.09 -19.32
CA SER A 294 9.06 -8.05 -19.93
C SER A 294 8.23 -7.49 -21.09
N THR A 295 8.16 -6.16 -21.21
CA THR A 295 7.48 -5.47 -22.32
C THR A 295 8.45 -4.98 -23.41
N GLY A 296 9.75 -5.24 -23.27
CA GLY A 296 10.76 -4.92 -24.27
C GLY A 296 11.23 -3.47 -24.25
N GLU A 297 11.01 -2.73 -23.17
CA GLU A 297 11.69 -1.44 -22.94
C GLU A 297 13.20 -1.68 -22.79
N THR A 298 14.03 -0.63 -22.88
CA THR A 298 15.47 -0.76 -22.57
C THR A 298 15.75 -0.47 -21.10
N VAL A 299 16.88 -0.95 -20.58
CA VAL A 299 17.27 -0.68 -19.19
C VAL A 299 17.56 0.81 -18.99
N GLU A 300 18.15 1.49 -19.96
CA GLU A 300 18.48 2.92 -19.87
C GLU A 300 17.22 3.79 -19.81
N ALA A 301 16.21 3.46 -20.62
CA ALA A 301 14.91 4.13 -20.56
C ALA A 301 14.20 3.85 -19.23
N THR A 302 14.37 2.65 -18.68
CA THR A 302 13.84 2.27 -17.37
C THR A 302 14.51 3.06 -16.24
N ILE A 303 15.85 3.18 -16.25
CA ILE A 303 16.58 4.00 -15.27
C ILE A 303 16.15 5.46 -15.31
N THR A 304 16.00 6.04 -16.50
CA THR A 304 15.49 7.42 -16.65
C THR A 304 14.10 7.58 -16.00
N ARG A 305 13.24 6.55 -16.09
CA ARG A 305 11.91 6.56 -15.47
C ARG A 305 11.96 6.34 -13.96
N PHE A 306 12.99 5.67 -13.43
CA PHE A 306 13.23 5.60 -11.99
C PHE A 306 13.55 7.00 -11.46
N GLU A 307 14.46 7.73 -12.10
CA GLU A 307 14.80 9.12 -11.73
C GLU A 307 13.56 10.04 -11.75
N GLN A 308 12.73 9.92 -12.80
CA GLN A 308 11.44 10.63 -12.88
C GLN A 308 10.50 10.24 -11.73
N THR A 309 10.44 8.95 -11.39
CA THR A 309 9.63 8.45 -10.28
C THR A 309 10.08 9.04 -8.94
N TRP A 310 11.39 9.07 -8.67
CA TRP A 310 11.94 9.64 -7.45
C TRP A 310 11.65 11.14 -7.35
N ALA A 311 11.82 11.88 -8.46
CA ALA A 311 11.48 13.30 -8.53
C ALA A 311 9.98 13.56 -8.28
N LEU A 312 9.08 12.74 -8.84
CA LEU A 312 7.64 12.83 -8.58
C LEU A 312 7.30 12.59 -7.09
N LEU A 313 7.94 11.59 -6.48
CA LEU A 313 7.75 11.26 -5.07
C LEU A 313 8.26 12.36 -4.14
N LYS A 314 9.47 12.88 -4.35
CA LYS A 314 9.99 14.04 -3.61
C LYS A 314 9.15 15.29 -3.84
N GLY A 315 8.69 15.51 -5.08
CA GLY A 315 7.79 16.60 -5.43
C GLY A 315 6.46 16.57 -4.68
N ALA A 316 5.99 15.37 -4.28
CA ALA A 316 4.83 15.19 -3.41
C ALA A 316 5.11 15.48 -1.92
N GLY A 317 6.32 15.90 -1.56
CA GLY A 317 6.71 16.26 -0.19
C GLY A 317 7.16 15.09 0.69
N ILE A 318 7.48 13.94 0.08
CA ILE A 318 7.90 12.75 0.80
C ILE A 318 9.29 12.95 1.40
N TYR A 319 9.44 12.60 2.67
CA TYR A 319 10.68 12.80 3.43
C TYR A 319 11.80 11.87 2.94
N HIS A 320 11.51 10.58 2.78
CA HIS A 320 12.48 9.54 2.39
C HIS A 320 11.95 8.71 1.22
N VAL A 321 12.76 8.52 0.17
CA VAL A 321 12.44 7.79 -1.05
C VAL A 321 13.51 6.75 -1.29
N GLU A 322 13.08 5.49 -1.46
CA GLU A 322 13.97 4.39 -1.84
C GLU A 322 13.50 3.67 -3.09
N GLN A 323 14.47 3.22 -3.87
CA GLN A 323 14.25 2.29 -4.96
C GLN A 323 14.46 0.86 -4.45
N ILE A 324 13.58 -0.04 -4.83
CA ILE A 324 13.69 -1.47 -4.52
C ILE A 324 14.47 -2.17 -5.63
N SER A 325 15.36 -3.08 -5.26
CA SER A 325 16.16 -3.89 -6.18
C SER A 325 15.29 -4.78 -7.08
N LEU A 326 15.72 -4.96 -8.33
CA LEU A 326 15.11 -5.94 -9.23
C LEU A 326 15.38 -7.37 -8.75
N SER A 327 14.30 -8.13 -8.58
CA SER A 327 14.34 -9.57 -8.32
C SER A 327 14.91 -10.35 -9.52
N PRO A 328 15.45 -11.56 -9.32
CA PRO A 328 15.88 -12.43 -10.43
C PRO A 328 14.73 -12.75 -11.39
N LYS A 329 15.08 -13.02 -12.66
CA LYS A 329 14.17 -13.63 -13.62
C LYS A 329 14.85 -14.83 -14.27
N THR A 330 14.26 -16.01 -14.15
CA THR A 330 14.84 -17.25 -14.67
C THR A 330 13.80 -18.07 -15.45
N ASN A 331 14.29 -19.02 -16.25
CA ASN A 331 13.54 -20.15 -16.78
C ASN A 331 14.01 -21.42 -16.06
N SER A 332 13.20 -22.48 -16.02
CA SER A 332 13.61 -23.77 -15.44
C SER A 332 13.20 -24.96 -16.29
N THR A 333 13.95 -26.05 -16.18
CA THR A 333 13.62 -27.36 -16.78
C THR A 333 12.96 -28.34 -15.80
N ASP A 334 12.84 -27.96 -14.53
CA ASP A 334 12.33 -28.80 -13.43
C ASP A 334 11.33 -28.07 -12.51
N GLY A 335 10.69 -27.00 -13.00
CA GLY A 335 9.77 -26.20 -12.20
C GLY A 335 10.44 -25.48 -11.02
N TRP A 336 11.66 -25.00 -11.21
CA TRP A 336 12.49 -24.28 -10.22
C TRP A 336 12.80 -25.09 -8.96
N ALA A 337 12.67 -26.42 -9.02
CA ALA A 337 12.94 -27.31 -7.90
C ALA A 337 14.42 -27.27 -7.46
N THR A 338 15.35 -27.09 -8.41
CA THR A 338 16.78 -27.00 -8.12
C THR A 338 17.40 -25.73 -8.72
N VAL A 339 18.50 -25.26 -8.12
CA VAL A 339 19.23 -24.08 -8.66
C VAL A 339 19.94 -24.43 -9.97
N GLY A 340 20.48 -25.64 -10.10
CA GLY A 340 21.24 -26.05 -11.29
C GLY A 340 20.42 -26.11 -12.59
N ASN A 341 19.11 -26.32 -12.49
CA ASN A 341 18.20 -26.37 -13.64
C ASN A 341 17.59 -25.00 -13.99
N GLN A 342 17.96 -23.94 -13.27
CA GLN A 342 17.54 -22.58 -13.60
C GLN A 342 18.51 -21.92 -14.57
N THR A 343 17.97 -21.23 -15.56
CA THR A 343 18.73 -20.38 -16.48
C THR A 343 18.25 -18.94 -16.34
N PRO A 344 19.10 -17.97 -15.96
CA PRO A 344 18.73 -16.56 -15.99
C PRO A 344 18.21 -16.16 -17.38
N ARG A 345 17.18 -15.31 -17.40
CA ARG A 345 16.74 -14.69 -18.67
C ARG A 345 17.80 -13.69 -19.13
N GLU A 346 17.86 -13.42 -20.43
CA GLU A 346 18.85 -12.52 -21.02
C GLU A 346 18.90 -11.17 -20.30
N GLY A 347 20.09 -10.74 -19.88
CA GLY A 347 20.35 -9.52 -19.11
C GLY A 347 20.18 -9.68 -17.60
N PHE A 348 19.57 -10.77 -17.11
CA PHE A 348 19.40 -11.04 -15.68
C PHE A 348 20.53 -11.90 -15.09
N GLU A 349 21.44 -12.43 -15.91
CA GLU A 349 22.68 -13.07 -15.46
C GLU A 349 23.58 -12.12 -14.64
N THR A 350 24.51 -12.72 -13.90
CA THR A 350 25.51 -11.97 -13.13
C THR A 350 26.36 -11.13 -14.08
N GLY A 351 26.40 -9.80 -13.87
CA GLY A 351 27.07 -8.86 -14.78
C GLY A 351 26.27 -8.55 -16.06
N GLY A 352 25.06 -9.08 -16.19
CA GLY A 352 24.17 -8.85 -17.32
C GLY A 352 23.68 -7.41 -17.45
N SER A 353 23.18 -7.10 -18.65
CA SER A 353 22.77 -5.74 -19.05
C SER A 353 21.54 -5.19 -18.34
N TRP A 354 20.78 -5.99 -17.58
CA TRP A 354 19.57 -5.56 -16.90
C TRP A 354 19.71 -5.51 -15.39
N ARG A 355 19.59 -6.66 -14.70
CA ARG A 355 19.47 -6.67 -13.23
C ARG A 355 20.73 -6.13 -12.55
N SER A 356 21.90 -6.63 -12.96
CA SER A 356 23.19 -6.22 -12.40
C SER A 356 23.51 -4.76 -12.75
N TYR A 357 23.25 -4.36 -14.00
CA TYR A 357 23.43 -2.98 -14.45
C TYR A 357 22.52 -2.00 -13.69
N ALA A 358 21.21 -2.26 -13.64
CA ALA A 358 20.25 -1.38 -12.98
C ALA A 358 20.56 -1.21 -11.49
N ARG A 359 20.93 -2.29 -10.79
CA ARG A 359 21.38 -2.22 -9.40
C ARG A 359 22.59 -1.30 -9.22
N THR A 360 23.57 -1.41 -10.11
CA THR A 360 24.77 -0.56 -10.07
C THR A 360 24.39 0.91 -10.27
N GLN A 361 23.49 1.20 -11.21
CA GLN A 361 23.01 2.57 -11.45
C GLN A 361 22.24 3.13 -10.25
N ILE A 362 21.35 2.33 -9.64
CA ILE A 362 20.59 2.75 -8.46
C ILE A 362 21.51 3.03 -7.27
N ALA A 363 22.49 2.15 -7.01
CA ALA A 363 23.45 2.36 -5.95
C ALA A 363 24.29 3.64 -6.15
N ALA A 364 24.68 3.94 -7.40
CA ALA A 364 25.36 5.19 -7.72
C ALA A 364 24.43 6.42 -7.62
N ALA A 365 23.14 6.26 -7.88
CA ALA A 365 22.16 7.34 -7.81
C ALA A 365 21.92 7.83 -6.37
N ILE A 366 22.07 7.00 -5.34
CA ILE A 366 21.92 7.43 -3.93
C ILE A 366 22.86 8.61 -3.60
N GLU A 367 24.07 8.61 -4.17
CA GLU A 367 25.06 9.66 -3.92
C GLU A 367 24.93 10.86 -4.88
N SER A 368 24.23 10.70 -6.01
CA SER A 368 24.25 11.68 -7.11
C SER A 368 22.90 12.30 -7.46
N ASP A 369 21.78 11.61 -7.20
CA ASP A 369 20.44 12.12 -7.39
C ASP A 369 19.88 12.62 -6.04
N PRO A 370 19.60 13.92 -5.88
CA PRO A 370 19.06 14.47 -4.64
C PRO A 370 17.64 13.96 -4.31
N ASN A 371 17.00 13.22 -5.22
CA ASN A 371 15.67 12.69 -5.02
C ASN A 371 15.63 11.26 -4.49
N LEU A 372 16.77 10.58 -4.39
CA LEU A 372 16.87 9.21 -3.89
C LEU A 372 17.67 9.19 -2.58
N ASP A 373 17.06 8.74 -1.50
CA ASP A 373 17.71 8.69 -0.19
C ASP A 373 18.29 7.32 0.15
N GLY A 374 17.85 6.26 -0.55
CA GLY A 374 18.28 4.91 -0.25
C GLY A 374 17.93 3.87 -1.30
N PHE A 375 18.42 2.67 -1.05
CA PHE A 375 18.23 1.50 -1.92
C PHE A 375 17.88 0.29 -1.06
N LEU A 376 16.69 -0.26 -1.28
CA LEU A 376 16.25 -1.48 -0.63
C LEU A 376 16.69 -2.68 -1.46
N ASP A 377 17.79 -3.29 -1.03
CA ASP A 377 18.33 -4.50 -1.63
C ASP A 377 17.86 -5.74 -0.86
N LEU A 378 17.12 -6.62 -1.55
CA LEU A 378 16.58 -7.86 -0.99
C LEU A 378 17.28 -9.11 -1.52
N GLU A 379 18.43 -8.94 -2.16
CA GLU A 379 19.11 -10.03 -2.85
C GLU A 379 19.41 -11.23 -1.94
N ASP A 380 19.93 -11.01 -0.75
CA ASP A 380 20.31 -12.11 0.17
C ASP A 380 19.12 -12.99 0.57
N ALA A 381 17.91 -12.44 0.60
CA ALA A 381 16.68 -13.21 0.76
C ALA A 381 16.35 -14.03 -0.49
N GLN A 382 16.52 -13.44 -1.68
CA GLN A 382 15.99 -13.94 -2.95
C GLN A 382 16.87 -14.96 -3.67
N VAL A 383 18.18 -14.72 -3.72
CA VAL A 383 19.08 -15.45 -4.62
C VAL A 383 19.80 -16.60 -3.96
N ASP A 384 20.21 -17.57 -4.77
CA ASP A 384 21.15 -18.59 -4.31
C ASP A 384 22.49 -17.95 -3.92
N ALA A 385 23.11 -18.47 -2.86
CA ALA A 385 24.36 -17.92 -2.34
C ALA A 385 25.55 -18.10 -3.30
N THR A 386 25.52 -19.13 -4.15
CA THR A 386 26.56 -19.43 -5.13
C THR A 386 26.23 -18.80 -6.48
N PHE A 387 24.99 -18.94 -6.93
CA PHE A 387 24.50 -18.42 -8.20
C PHE A 387 23.58 -17.22 -7.97
N ARG A 388 24.18 -16.04 -7.81
CA ARG A 388 23.52 -14.76 -7.43
C ARG A 388 22.55 -14.22 -8.49
N ASP A 389 22.41 -14.86 -9.64
CA ASP A 389 21.46 -14.54 -10.71
C ASP A 389 20.27 -15.51 -10.79
N ARG A 390 20.19 -16.46 -9.86
CA ARG A 390 19.11 -17.44 -9.77
C ARG A 390 18.35 -17.30 -8.48
N TRP A 391 17.08 -17.68 -8.52
CA TRP A 391 16.28 -17.85 -7.32
C TRP A 391 16.84 -18.98 -6.46
N LYS A 392 16.68 -18.88 -5.14
CA LYS A 392 16.83 -20.05 -4.26
C LYS A 392 15.94 -21.20 -4.75
N ALA A 393 16.35 -22.44 -4.51
CA ALA A 393 15.56 -23.62 -4.90
C ALA A 393 14.11 -23.54 -4.36
N ALA A 394 13.13 -23.90 -5.19
CA ALA A 394 11.71 -23.94 -4.85
C ALA A 394 11.14 -22.63 -4.27
N SER A 395 11.66 -21.47 -4.69
CA SER A 395 11.25 -20.15 -4.18
C SER A 395 10.38 -19.33 -5.14
N THR A 396 10.11 -19.88 -6.33
CA THR A 396 9.22 -19.33 -7.37
C THR A 396 8.58 -20.49 -8.13
N ALA A 397 7.42 -20.25 -8.75
CA ALA A 397 6.74 -21.22 -9.61
C ALA A 397 6.76 -20.84 -11.10
N ASP A 398 7.21 -19.63 -11.43
CA ASP A 398 7.19 -19.07 -12.80
C ASP A 398 8.48 -18.34 -13.19
N GLY A 399 9.47 -18.34 -12.28
CA GLY A 399 10.75 -17.67 -12.46
C GLY A 399 10.69 -16.16 -12.37
N THR A 400 9.57 -15.57 -11.97
CA THR A 400 9.36 -14.11 -11.88
C THR A 400 8.83 -13.68 -10.52
N HIS A 401 7.83 -14.39 -10.00
CA HIS A 401 7.17 -14.04 -8.75
C HIS A 401 7.71 -14.91 -7.60
N PRO A 402 8.07 -14.30 -6.46
CA PRO A 402 8.42 -15.07 -5.26
C PRO A 402 7.17 -15.78 -4.73
N ASN A 403 7.32 -17.03 -4.32
CA ASN A 403 6.24 -17.72 -3.62
C ASN A 403 6.12 -17.26 -2.16
N SER A 404 5.11 -17.76 -1.43
CA SER A 404 4.88 -17.40 -0.03
C SER A 404 6.10 -17.57 0.88
N GLY A 405 6.86 -18.67 0.74
CA GLY A 405 8.08 -18.91 1.51
C GLY A 405 9.16 -17.86 1.24
N MET A 406 9.30 -17.44 -0.02
CA MET A 406 10.23 -16.38 -0.40
C MET A 406 9.76 -14.99 0.06
N HIS A 407 8.46 -14.69 -0.01
CA HIS A 407 7.92 -13.45 0.57
C HIS A 407 8.19 -13.35 2.07
N ILE A 408 8.15 -14.45 2.82
CA ILE A 408 8.52 -14.49 4.25
C ILE A 408 10.01 -14.18 4.46
N ALA A 409 10.90 -14.75 3.63
CA ALA A 409 12.32 -14.49 3.70
C ALA A 409 12.66 -13.02 3.37
N MET A 410 12.05 -12.49 2.31
CA MET A 410 12.15 -11.08 1.94
C MET A 410 11.61 -10.16 3.03
N ALA A 411 10.48 -10.52 3.66
CA ALA A 411 9.92 -9.76 4.77
C ALA A 411 10.89 -9.70 5.95
N THR A 412 11.48 -10.82 6.34
CA THR A 412 12.45 -10.89 7.44
C THR A 412 13.62 -9.93 7.23
N GLN A 413 14.20 -9.93 6.03
CA GLN A 413 15.29 -9.00 5.69
C GLN A 413 14.82 -7.55 5.69
N ASN A 414 13.66 -7.29 5.08
CA ASN A 414 13.10 -5.94 4.99
C ASN A 414 12.71 -5.37 6.36
N THR A 415 12.21 -6.18 7.29
CA THR A 415 11.88 -5.76 8.66
C THR A 415 13.09 -5.11 9.35
N ALA A 416 14.28 -5.70 9.21
CA ALA A 416 15.50 -5.12 9.79
C ALA A 416 15.86 -3.75 9.18
N HIS A 417 15.66 -3.61 7.87
CA HIS A 417 15.88 -2.35 7.15
C HIS A 417 14.87 -1.27 7.57
N LEU A 418 13.58 -1.60 7.54
CA LEU A 418 12.50 -0.69 7.91
C LEU A 418 12.60 -0.24 9.37
N GLU A 419 13.03 -1.11 10.28
CA GLU A 419 13.24 -0.76 11.68
C GLU A 419 14.33 0.31 11.84
N THR A 420 15.39 0.23 11.01
CA THR A 420 16.45 1.24 10.98
C THR A 420 15.92 2.60 10.51
N LEU A 421 15.16 2.62 9.40
CA LEU A 421 14.54 3.86 8.89
C LEU A 421 13.56 4.47 9.90
N ARG A 422 12.72 3.62 10.50
CA ARG A 422 11.71 4.02 11.48
C ARG A 422 12.35 4.68 12.69
N LEU A 423 13.36 4.04 13.29
CA LEU A 423 14.08 4.60 14.43
C LEU A 423 14.79 5.92 14.08
N ALA A 424 15.36 6.02 12.87
CA ALA A 424 16.00 7.26 12.41
C ALA A 424 15.01 8.43 12.27
N TYR A 425 13.79 8.17 11.81
CA TYR A 425 12.75 9.19 11.64
C TYR A 425 12.08 9.60 12.96
N GLU A 426 11.86 8.64 13.86
CA GLU A 426 11.03 8.85 15.04
C GLU A 426 11.78 9.42 16.24
N GLY A 427 13.10 9.27 16.25
CA GLY A 427 13.97 9.61 17.39
C GLY A 427 13.82 8.60 18.52
#